data_AF-A0A841YNX4-F1
#
_entry.id   AF-A0A841YNX4-F1
#
_cell.length_a   1.000
_cell.length_b   1.000
_cell.length_c   1.000
_cell.angle_alpha   90.00
_cell.angle_beta   90.00
_cell.angle_gamma   90.00
#
_symmetry.space_group_name_H-M   'P 1'
#
loop_
_entity.id
_entity.type
_entity.pdbx_description
1 polymer ?
#
loop_
_entity_poly.entity_id
_entity_poly.type
_entity_poly.pdbx_seq_one_letter_code
_entity_poly.pdbx_strand_id
1 'polypeptide(L)'
;MIILYLVLAILCLMVATAFYGKFNMKKHWIGVAALVLLAGLMAVFFRQTFFVTGSPYYEIHKQVASTDLSSESVEGTKVNQVLDEKTQKKDFTSKPVTDKSLAKQIKVLVPKKGKKATYWVSIEDADKNRVIHIEYASDNLKTGRGVGFGDSVDLVTKAYGSAYRDLTKSDRFEQELVYEDKDNNIELRFGFWNDKVEMIWLTSLDKAPI
;
A
#
# COMPACT_ATOMS: atom_id res chain seq x y z
N MET A 1 -23.46 -3.41 -13.43
CA MET A 1 -24.01 -2.73 -12.23
C MET A 1 -25.11 -1.72 -12.55
N ILE A 2 -24.91 -0.79 -13.50
CA ILE A 2 -25.94 0.22 -13.87
C ILE A 2 -27.28 -0.42 -14.24
N ILE A 3 -27.27 -1.51 -15.02
CA ILE A 3 -28.48 -2.24 -15.43
C ILE A 3 -29.25 -2.81 -14.23
N LEU A 4 -28.55 -3.31 -13.20
CA LEU A 4 -29.20 -3.86 -12.00
C LEU A 4 -29.91 -2.76 -11.20
N TYR A 5 -29.30 -1.60 -11.06
CA TYR A 5 -29.92 -0.44 -10.38
C TYR A 5 -31.12 0.10 -11.17
N LEU A 6 -31.05 0.09 -12.50
CA LEU A 6 -32.15 0.49 -13.36
C LEU A 6 -33.36 -0.45 -13.20
N VAL A 7 -33.11 -1.76 -13.16
CA VAL A 7 -34.15 -2.78 -12.93
C VAL A 7 -34.77 -2.65 -11.53
N LEU A 8 -33.97 -2.42 -10.49
CA LEU A 8 -34.47 -2.18 -9.12
C LEU A 8 -35.29 -0.89 -9.01
N ALA A 9 -34.86 0.20 -9.67
CA ALA A 9 -35.59 1.46 -9.69
C ALA A 9 -36.95 1.32 -10.40
N ILE A 10 -37.01 0.56 -11.49
CA ILE A 10 -38.25 0.25 -12.21
C ILE A 10 -39.19 -0.59 -11.34
N LEU A 11 -38.68 -1.59 -10.62
CA LEU A 11 -39.48 -2.40 -9.68
C LEU A 11 -40.06 -1.55 -8.54
N CYS A 12 -39.27 -0.65 -7.95
CA CYS A 12 -39.76 0.29 -6.93
C CYS A 12 -40.85 1.23 -7.47
N LEU A 13 -40.68 1.74 -8.70
CA LEU A 13 -41.68 2.56 -9.37
C LEU A 13 -42.98 1.81 -9.64
N MET A 14 -42.92 0.57 -10.12
CA MET A 14 -44.10 -0.27 -10.36
C MET A 14 -44.86 -0.61 -9.08
N VAL A 15 -44.15 -0.83 -7.97
CA VAL A 15 -44.79 -1.07 -6.67
C VAL A 15 -45.41 0.23 -6.13
N ALA A 16 -44.72 1.36 -6.25
CA ALA A 16 -45.27 2.66 -5.84
C ALA A 16 -46.52 3.07 -6.64
N THR A 17 -46.54 2.83 -7.95
CA THR A 17 -47.72 3.09 -8.80
C THR A 17 -48.88 2.14 -8.51
N ALA A 18 -48.61 0.87 -8.20
CA ALA A 18 -49.64 -0.08 -7.77
C ALA A 18 -50.32 0.31 -6.44
N PHE A 19 -49.65 1.13 -5.61
CA PHE A 19 -50.20 1.68 -4.37
C PHE A 19 -50.69 3.14 -4.50
N TYR A 20 -50.67 3.73 -5.69
CA TYR A 20 -51.10 5.10 -5.92
C TYR A 20 -52.65 5.18 -5.99
N GLY A 21 -53.29 5.12 -4.82
CA GLY A 21 -54.74 5.19 -4.61
C GLY A 21 -55.17 4.47 -3.33
N LYS A 22 -56.24 4.97 -2.66
CA LYS A 22 -56.83 4.51 -1.36
C LYS A 22 -55.98 3.46 -0.59
N PHE A 23 -54.79 3.88 -0.20
CA PHE A 23 -53.83 3.02 0.49
C PHE A 23 -54.34 2.71 1.90
N ASN A 24 -54.52 1.42 2.19
CA ASN A 24 -54.89 0.95 3.51
C ASN A 24 -53.79 0.03 4.05
N MET A 25 -53.06 0.52 5.05
CA MET A 25 -51.98 -0.20 5.72
C MET A 25 -52.39 -1.60 6.21
N LYS A 26 -53.65 -1.79 6.66
CA LYS A 26 -54.14 -3.09 7.13
C LYS A 26 -54.31 -4.12 6.00
N LYS A 27 -54.58 -3.68 4.77
CA LYS A 27 -54.78 -4.57 3.61
C LYS A 27 -53.50 -4.81 2.81
N HIS A 28 -52.56 -3.87 2.84
CA HIS A 28 -51.37 -3.88 1.98
C HIS A 28 -50.05 -4.08 2.74
N TRP A 29 -50.13 -4.51 4.00
CA TRP A 29 -48.97 -4.66 4.89
C TRP A 29 -47.87 -5.57 4.33
N ILE A 30 -48.23 -6.60 3.55
CA ILE A 30 -47.25 -7.51 2.90
C ILE A 30 -46.40 -6.77 1.86
N GLY A 31 -47.02 -5.89 1.07
CA GLY A 31 -46.30 -5.09 0.07
C GLY A 31 -45.38 -4.06 0.72
N VAL A 32 -45.80 -3.46 1.83
CA VAL A 32 -44.96 -2.56 2.63
C VAL A 32 -43.80 -3.33 3.26
N ALA A 33 -44.05 -4.51 3.83
CA ALA A 33 -43.01 -5.35 4.42
C ALA A 33 -41.97 -5.79 3.37
N ALA A 34 -42.43 -6.15 2.16
CA ALA A 34 -41.55 -6.50 1.04
C ALA A 34 -40.66 -5.31 0.61
N LEU A 35 -41.22 -4.10 0.53
CA LEU A 35 -40.47 -2.87 0.23
C LEU A 35 -39.40 -2.56 1.30
N VAL A 36 -39.74 -2.71 2.57
CA VAL A 36 -38.79 -2.49 3.68
C VAL A 36 -37.66 -3.51 3.63
N LEU A 37 -37.96 -4.78 3.35
CA LEU A 37 -36.96 -5.83 3.16
C LEU A 37 -36.04 -5.53 1.95
N LEU A 38 -36.61 -5.08 0.83
CA LEU A 38 -35.86 -4.68 -0.36
C LEU A 38 -34.95 -3.50 -0.09
N ALA A 39 -35.43 -2.48 0.63
CA ALA A 39 -34.63 -1.34 1.05
C ALA A 39 -33.50 -1.75 2.00
N GLY A 40 -33.76 -2.67 2.94
CA GLY A 40 -32.75 -3.22 3.83
C GLY A 40 -31.66 -4.01 3.09
N LEU A 41 -32.04 -4.86 2.14
CA LEU A 41 -31.09 -5.59 1.29
C LEU A 41 -30.25 -4.63 0.43
N MET A 42 -30.87 -3.61 -0.16
CA MET A 42 -30.15 -2.58 -0.90
C MET A 42 -29.14 -1.85 0.00
N ALA A 43 -29.50 -1.49 1.24
CA ALA A 43 -28.58 -0.85 2.18
C ALA A 43 -27.37 -1.75 2.53
N VAL A 44 -27.59 -3.06 2.72
CA VAL A 44 -26.50 -4.03 2.99
C VAL A 44 -25.58 -4.17 1.78
N PHE A 45 -26.14 -4.27 0.57
CA PHE A 45 -25.36 -4.34 -0.67
C PHE A 45 -24.59 -3.04 -0.95
N PHE A 46 -25.21 -1.88 -0.72
CA PHE A 46 -24.54 -0.58 -0.86
C PHE A 46 -23.39 -0.45 0.14
N ARG A 47 -23.59 -0.92 1.38
CA ARG A 47 -22.51 -1.00 2.37
C ARG A 47 -21.36 -1.87 1.90
N GLN A 48 -21.63 -3.08 1.41
CA GLN A 48 -20.57 -3.99 0.95
C GLN A 48 -19.82 -3.46 -0.28
N THR A 49 -20.52 -2.86 -1.24
CA THR A 49 -19.92 -2.41 -2.51
C THR A 49 -19.20 -1.06 -2.40
N PHE A 50 -19.68 -0.13 -1.56
CA PHE A 50 -19.06 1.20 -1.43
C PHE A 50 -18.12 1.33 -0.23
N PHE A 51 -18.37 0.66 0.90
CA PHE A 51 -17.51 0.77 2.08
C PHE A 51 -16.41 -0.29 2.16
N VAL A 52 -16.50 -1.39 1.39
CA VAL A 52 -15.43 -2.39 1.37
C VAL A 52 -14.51 -2.08 0.19
N THR A 53 -14.94 -2.23 -1.05
CA THR A 53 -14.06 -2.15 -2.23
C THR A 53 -13.46 -0.79 -2.60
N GLY A 54 -13.87 0.31 -1.96
CA GLY A 54 -13.31 1.66 -2.17
C GLY A 54 -12.84 2.36 -0.89
N SER A 55 -12.80 1.62 0.23
CA SER A 55 -12.30 2.17 1.50
C SER A 55 -10.78 2.09 1.53
N PRO A 56 -10.09 3.08 2.16
CA PRO A 56 -8.65 3.01 2.43
C PRO A 56 -8.24 1.67 3.06
N TYR A 57 -9.11 1.10 3.91
CA TYR A 57 -8.88 -0.20 4.55
C TYR A 57 -8.75 -1.36 3.54
N TYR A 58 -9.55 -1.37 2.48
CA TYR A 58 -9.49 -2.41 1.46
C TYR A 58 -8.25 -2.29 0.59
N GLU A 59 -7.86 -1.06 0.20
CA GLU A 59 -6.64 -0.87 -0.58
C GLU A 59 -5.38 -1.23 0.22
N ILE A 60 -5.36 -0.95 1.53
CA ILE A 60 -4.28 -1.39 2.44
C ILE A 60 -4.17 -2.92 2.51
N HIS A 61 -5.31 -3.63 2.53
CA HIS A 61 -5.33 -5.09 2.65
C HIS A 61 -5.51 -5.84 1.32
N LYS A 62 -5.49 -5.12 0.20
CA LYS A 62 -5.65 -5.71 -1.13
C LYS A 62 -4.47 -6.63 -1.42
N GLN A 63 -4.79 -7.88 -1.73
CA GLN A 63 -3.78 -8.80 -2.24
C GLN A 63 -3.40 -8.41 -3.66
N VAL A 64 -2.10 -8.21 -3.86
CA VAL A 64 -1.50 -7.95 -5.17
C VAL A 64 -0.68 -9.15 -5.61
N ALA A 65 -0.50 -9.29 -6.93
CA ALA A 65 0.36 -10.32 -7.49
C ALA A 65 1.83 -10.06 -7.11
N SER A 66 2.61 -11.13 -6.97
CA SER A 66 4.04 -11.01 -6.66
C SER A 66 4.78 -10.39 -7.84
N THR A 67 5.65 -9.42 -7.57
CA THR A 67 6.58 -8.80 -8.52
C THR A 67 7.98 -9.26 -8.13
N ASP A 68 8.79 -9.75 -9.07
CA ASP A 68 10.17 -10.15 -8.78
C ASP A 68 11.05 -8.93 -8.45
N LEU A 69 11.50 -8.86 -7.20
CA LEU A 69 12.36 -7.80 -6.66
C LEU A 69 13.74 -8.34 -6.22
N SER A 70 14.09 -9.58 -6.60
CA SER A 70 15.33 -10.25 -6.19
C SER A 70 16.62 -9.51 -6.61
N SER A 71 16.54 -8.69 -7.66
CA SER A 71 17.65 -7.87 -8.15
C SER A 71 17.80 -6.52 -7.43
N GLU A 72 16.81 -6.12 -6.63
CA GLU A 72 16.80 -4.80 -5.98
C GLU A 72 17.94 -4.67 -4.97
N SER A 73 18.66 -3.55 -5.04
CA SER A 73 19.76 -3.23 -4.15
C SER A 73 20.07 -1.74 -4.20
N VAL A 74 20.65 -1.22 -3.13
CA VAL A 74 21.16 0.16 -3.07
C VAL A 74 22.65 0.09 -2.79
N GLU A 75 23.47 0.56 -3.74
CA GLU A 75 24.94 0.55 -3.64
C GLU A 75 25.49 -0.85 -3.27
N GLY A 76 24.86 -1.91 -3.77
CA GLY A 76 25.24 -3.30 -3.53
C GLY A 76 24.69 -3.91 -2.21
N THR A 77 23.96 -3.14 -1.41
CA THR A 77 23.27 -3.65 -0.21
C THR A 77 21.86 -4.10 -0.57
N LYS A 78 21.50 -5.33 -0.18
CA LYS A 78 20.16 -5.90 -0.40
C LYS A 78 19.37 -6.04 0.91
N VAL A 79 18.04 -6.00 0.81
CA VAL A 79 17.16 -6.48 1.88
C VAL A 79 17.42 -7.98 2.09
N ASN A 80 17.28 -8.44 3.34
CA ASN A 80 17.55 -9.81 3.80
C ASN A 80 19.02 -10.24 3.74
N GLN A 81 19.94 -9.37 3.29
CA GLN A 81 21.37 -9.60 3.40
C GLN A 81 21.81 -9.50 4.87
N VAL A 82 22.69 -10.41 5.30
CA VAL A 82 23.40 -10.27 6.58
C VAL A 82 24.64 -9.40 6.36
N LEU A 83 24.71 -8.24 7.01
CA LEU A 83 25.88 -7.37 6.96
C LEU A 83 26.85 -7.73 8.09
N ASP A 84 28.05 -8.17 7.74
CA ASP A 84 29.08 -8.46 8.73
C ASP A 84 29.62 -7.17 9.37
N GLU A 85 30.11 -7.27 10.60
CA GLU A 85 30.57 -6.10 11.36
C GLU A 85 31.74 -5.35 10.68
N LYS A 86 32.57 -6.05 9.89
CA LYS A 86 33.71 -5.42 9.22
C LYS A 86 33.22 -4.51 8.12
N THR A 87 32.26 -4.97 7.31
CA THR A 87 31.59 -4.16 6.29
C THR A 87 30.85 -2.97 6.92
N GLN A 88 30.09 -3.21 7.99
CA GLN A 88 29.40 -2.14 8.73
C GLN A 88 30.38 -1.05 9.20
N LYS A 89 31.46 -1.44 9.89
CA LYS A 89 32.47 -0.52 10.42
C LYS A 89 33.27 0.18 9.33
N LYS A 90 33.42 -0.44 8.15
CA LYS A 90 34.16 0.14 7.03
C LYS A 90 33.32 1.20 6.33
N ASP A 91 32.10 0.85 5.92
CA ASP A 91 31.32 1.62 4.95
C ASP A 91 30.26 2.53 5.60
N PHE A 92 29.89 2.29 6.86
CA PHE A 92 28.79 2.98 7.53
C PHE A 92 29.20 3.62 8.87
N THR A 93 28.38 4.58 9.29
CA THR A 93 28.33 5.14 10.65
C THR A 93 26.99 4.77 11.27
N SER A 94 26.98 4.33 12.53
CA SER A 94 25.73 4.08 13.26
C SER A 94 25.10 5.40 13.69
N LYS A 95 23.78 5.51 13.49
CA LYS A 95 22.96 6.60 14.01
C LYS A 95 22.15 6.09 15.21
N PRO A 96 22.00 6.89 16.29
CA PRO A 96 21.13 6.50 17.39
C PRO A 96 19.68 6.40 16.92
N VAL A 97 18.98 5.38 17.40
CA VAL A 97 17.53 5.22 17.21
C VAL A 97 16.83 5.99 18.33
N THR A 98 16.00 6.96 17.97
CA THR A 98 15.32 7.85 18.93
C THR A 98 14.29 7.09 19.76
N ASP A 99 13.61 6.11 19.15
CA ASP A 99 12.65 5.25 19.85
C ASP A 99 13.39 4.19 20.68
N LYS A 100 13.25 4.25 21.99
CA LYS A 100 13.92 3.32 22.94
C LYS A 100 13.47 1.88 22.80
N SER A 101 12.24 1.63 22.34
CA SER A 101 11.71 0.28 22.15
C SER A 101 12.33 -0.39 20.92
N LEU A 102 12.53 0.39 19.85
CA LEU A 102 13.20 -0.04 18.62
C LEU A 102 14.72 -0.06 18.77
N ALA A 103 15.31 0.83 19.57
CA ALA A 103 16.76 0.90 19.78
C ALA A 103 17.39 -0.37 20.37
N LYS A 104 16.57 -1.25 20.97
CA LYS A 104 17.00 -2.58 21.45
C LYS A 104 16.94 -3.67 20.38
N GLN A 105 16.26 -3.40 19.27
CA GLN A 105 15.92 -4.37 18.23
C GLN A 105 16.64 -4.08 16.93
N ILE A 106 16.84 -2.79 16.61
CA ILE A 106 17.42 -2.35 15.35
C ILE A 106 18.61 -1.42 15.54
N LYS A 107 19.54 -1.46 14.60
CA LYS A 107 20.56 -0.43 14.41
C LYS A 107 20.30 0.27 13.07
N VAL A 108 20.43 1.59 13.07
CA VAL A 108 20.35 2.39 11.85
C VAL A 108 21.77 2.77 11.43
N LEU A 109 22.11 2.42 10.19
CA LEU A 109 23.39 2.66 9.55
C LEU A 109 23.20 3.71 8.46
N VAL A 110 24.11 4.69 8.42
CA VAL A 110 24.20 5.69 7.36
C VAL A 110 25.57 5.61 6.69
N PRO A 111 25.68 5.78 5.36
CA PRO A 111 26.96 5.77 4.67
C PRO A 111 27.94 6.81 5.25
N LYS A 112 29.22 6.48 5.30
CA LYS A 112 30.26 7.45 5.71
C LYS A 112 30.42 8.59 4.69
N LYS A 113 30.83 9.77 5.19
CA LYS A 113 31.09 10.98 4.39
C LYS A 113 32.01 10.67 3.21
N GLY A 114 31.57 11.03 2.00
CA GLY A 114 32.28 10.78 0.73
C GLY A 114 31.41 10.09 -0.33
N LYS A 115 30.33 9.43 0.09
CA LYS A 115 29.26 8.94 -0.80
C LYS A 115 28.33 10.12 -1.17
N LYS A 116 28.01 10.27 -2.46
CA LYS A 116 27.18 11.37 -2.99
C LYS A 116 25.68 11.26 -2.67
N ALA A 117 25.26 10.13 -2.10
CA ALA A 117 23.86 9.85 -1.84
C ALA A 117 23.62 9.51 -0.37
N THR A 118 22.52 10.03 0.16
CA THR A 118 22.06 9.74 1.52
C THR A 118 21.01 8.64 1.46
N TYR A 119 21.30 7.51 2.09
CA TYR A 119 20.35 6.42 2.32
C TYR A 119 20.56 5.85 3.71
N TRP A 120 19.52 5.31 4.33
CA TRP A 120 19.60 4.72 5.68
C TRP A 120 19.29 3.24 5.58
N VAL A 121 20.03 2.43 6.33
CA VAL A 121 19.86 0.98 6.40
C VAL A 121 19.53 0.61 7.83
N SER A 122 18.39 -0.04 8.05
CA SER A 122 18.07 -0.64 9.35
C SER A 122 18.43 -2.11 9.32
N ILE A 123 19.18 -2.54 10.33
CA ILE A 123 19.53 -3.95 10.57
C ILE A 123 18.92 -4.43 11.88
N GLU A 124 18.51 -5.69 11.94
CA GLU A 124 17.96 -6.31 13.13
C GLU A 124 19.05 -7.04 13.93
N ASP A 125 19.17 -6.71 15.22
CA ASP A 125 20.17 -7.30 16.11
C ASP A 125 19.86 -8.77 16.43
N ALA A 126 18.57 -9.09 16.60
CA ALA A 126 18.11 -10.46 16.86
C ALA A 126 18.41 -11.41 15.70
N ASP A 127 18.36 -10.90 14.47
CA ASP A 127 18.60 -11.64 13.22
C ASP A 127 20.04 -11.49 12.71
N LYS A 128 21.01 -11.37 13.63
CA LYS A 128 22.44 -11.34 13.31
C LYS A 128 22.83 -10.23 12.34
N ASN A 129 22.25 -9.03 12.47
CA ASN A 129 22.48 -7.89 11.58
C ASN A 129 21.92 -8.08 10.16
N ARG A 130 20.79 -8.78 10.02
CA ARG A 130 20.02 -8.83 8.77
C ARG A 130 19.52 -7.43 8.40
N VAL A 131 19.70 -7.02 7.15
CA VAL A 131 19.10 -5.80 6.59
C VAL A 131 17.60 -5.99 6.43
N ILE A 132 16.83 -5.18 7.14
CA ILE A 132 15.37 -5.24 7.14
C ILE A 132 14.73 -4.07 6.39
N HIS A 133 15.47 -2.98 6.20
CA HIS A 133 14.94 -1.77 5.58
C HIS A 133 16.06 -0.93 4.98
N ILE A 134 15.82 -0.38 3.80
CA ILE A 134 16.66 0.61 3.13
C ILE A 134 15.74 1.74 2.66
N GLU A 135 16.04 2.97 3.04
CA GLU A 135 15.29 4.15 2.60
C GLU A 135 16.20 5.20 1.97
N TYR A 136 15.72 5.85 0.91
CA TYR A 136 16.48 6.90 0.25
C TYR A 136 15.60 7.89 -0.54
N ALA A 137 16.00 9.16 -0.47
CA ALA A 137 15.53 10.26 -1.30
C ALA A 137 16.77 10.96 -1.86
N SER A 138 17.21 10.56 -3.05
CA SER A 138 18.45 11.08 -3.65
C SER A 138 18.42 11.00 -5.17
N ASP A 139 18.82 12.10 -5.81
CA ASP A 139 18.98 12.20 -7.28
C ASP A 139 20.03 11.23 -7.85
N ASN A 140 20.93 10.73 -7.01
CA ASN A 140 22.06 9.90 -7.42
C ASN A 140 21.79 8.39 -7.26
N LEU A 141 20.65 8.00 -6.67
CA LEU A 141 20.30 6.60 -6.45
C LEU A 141 19.09 6.21 -7.30
N LYS A 142 19.13 4.97 -7.75
CA LYS A 142 18.07 4.35 -8.54
C LYS A 142 17.85 2.93 -8.04
N THR A 143 16.64 2.44 -8.27
CA THR A 143 16.32 1.02 -8.12
C THR A 143 17.07 0.18 -9.16
N GLY A 144 17.03 -1.14 -8.99
CA GLY A 144 17.60 -2.10 -9.96
C GLY A 144 17.01 -1.98 -11.37
N ARG A 145 15.78 -1.44 -11.49
CA ARG A 145 15.13 -1.16 -12.78
C ARG A 145 15.28 0.28 -13.26
N GLY A 146 16.12 1.08 -12.60
CA GLY A 146 16.50 2.42 -13.06
C GLY A 146 15.55 3.56 -12.70
N VAL A 147 14.58 3.32 -11.81
CA VAL A 147 13.68 4.35 -11.28
C VAL A 147 14.36 5.07 -10.12
N GLY A 148 14.30 6.40 -10.09
CA GLY A 148 14.89 7.23 -9.05
C GLY A 148 14.01 8.42 -8.68
N PHE A 149 14.59 9.31 -7.88
CA PHE A 149 13.96 10.56 -7.45
C PHE A 149 13.55 11.42 -8.67
N GLY A 150 12.34 11.99 -8.63
CA GLY A 150 11.79 12.84 -9.70
C GLY A 150 11.17 12.09 -10.90
N ASP A 151 11.24 10.76 -10.94
CA ASP A 151 10.56 9.97 -11.96
C ASP A 151 9.03 9.97 -11.74
N SER A 152 8.24 9.82 -12.80
CA SER A 152 6.77 9.84 -12.70
C SER A 152 6.18 8.49 -12.32
N VAL A 153 4.92 8.50 -11.88
CA VAL A 153 4.13 7.28 -11.65
C VAL A 153 4.11 6.40 -12.90
N ASP A 154 3.95 7.00 -14.08
CA ASP A 154 3.99 6.28 -15.37
C ASP A 154 5.31 5.56 -15.61
N LEU A 155 6.45 6.15 -15.22
CA LEU A 155 7.74 5.48 -15.37
C LEU A 155 7.85 4.28 -14.40
N VAL A 156 7.39 4.46 -13.16
CA VAL A 156 7.39 3.39 -12.15
C VAL A 156 6.55 2.21 -12.61
N THR A 157 5.30 2.47 -13.03
CA THR A 157 4.38 1.42 -13.49
C THR A 157 4.85 0.76 -14.77
N LYS A 158 5.55 1.48 -15.66
CA LYS A 158 6.22 0.89 -16.82
C LYS A 158 7.37 -0.05 -16.43
N ALA A 159 8.14 0.30 -15.40
CA ALA A 159 9.29 -0.48 -14.95
C ALA A 159 8.88 -1.71 -14.13
N TYR A 160 7.84 -1.60 -13.29
CA TYR A 160 7.45 -2.64 -12.33
C TYR A 160 6.15 -3.36 -12.67
N GLY A 161 5.35 -2.83 -13.60
CA GLY A 161 4.05 -3.38 -13.97
C GLY A 161 2.91 -2.78 -13.15
N SER A 162 1.70 -3.27 -13.37
CA SER A 162 0.47 -2.79 -12.73
C SER A 162 0.08 -3.56 -11.46
N ALA A 163 0.91 -4.51 -11.03
CA ALA A 163 0.66 -5.34 -9.86
C ALA A 163 1.16 -4.67 -8.57
N TYR A 164 0.51 -3.57 -8.18
CA TYR A 164 0.84 -2.82 -6.96
C TYR A 164 -0.40 -2.49 -6.13
N ARG A 165 -0.20 -2.20 -4.84
CA ARG A 165 -1.20 -1.52 -4.01
C ARG A 165 -1.03 -0.01 -4.18
N ASP A 166 -2.15 0.67 -4.32
CA ASP A 166 -2.19 2.13 -4.41
C ASP A 166 -2.68 2.69 -3.07
N LEU A 167 -1.77 3.31 -2.33
CA LEU A 167 -2.07 3.94 -1.05
C LEU A 167 -2.21 5.45 -1.28
N THR A 168 -3.30 5.83 -1.94
CA THR A 168 -3.63 7.25 -2.17
C THR A 168 -3.97 7.94 -0.85
N LYS A 169 -3.40 9.14 -0.60
CA LYS A 169 -3.49 9.90 0.65
C LYS A 169 -2.89 9.19 1.88
N SER A 170 -1.69 8.64 1.72
CA SER A 170 -0.89 8.23 2.87
C SER A 170 -0.62 9.43 3.81
N ASP A 171 -0.30 9.16 5.07
CA ASP A 171 0.00 10.23 6.04
C ASP A 171 1.22 11.09 5.66
N ARG A 172 2.07 10.61 4.74
CA ARG A 172 3.36 11.24 4.39
C ARG A 172 3.47 11.73 2.95
N PHE A 173 2.75 11.11 2.02
CA PHE A 173 2.80 11.37 0.58
C PHE A 173 1.39 11.38 -0.02
N GLU A 174 1.22 12.11 -1.13
CA GLU A 174 -0.07 12.19 -1.84
C GLU A 174 -0.51 10.82 -2.39
N GLN A 175 0.48 10.00 -2.75
CA GLN A 175 0.30 8.64 -3.22
C GLN A 175 1.51 7.79 -2.83
N GLU A 176 1.29 6.52 -2.49
CA GLU A 176 2.35 5.52 -2.45
C GLU A 176 1.98 4.32 -3.32
N LEU A 177 2.94 3.83 -4.10
CA LEU A 177 2.81 2.57 -4.82
C LEU A 177 3.64 1.50 -4.13
N VAL A 178 3.01 0.36 -3.82
CA VAL A 178 3.64 -0.75 -3.09
C VAL A 178 3.65 -2.01 -3.94
N TYR A 179 4.84 -2.52 -4.22
CA TYR A 179 5.09 -3.79 -4.90
C TYR A 179 5.61 -4.81 -3.89
N GLU A 180 5.16 -6.06 -4.01
CA GLU A 180 5.57 -7.14 -3.12
C GLU A 180 6.22 -8.27 -3.90
N ASP A 181 7.34 -8.77 -3.40
CA ASP A 181 7.94 -10.04 -3.77
C ASP A 181 7.79 -11.02 -2.60
N LYS A 182 6.76 -11.86 -2.70
CA LYS A 182 6.43 -12.83 -1.64
C LYS A 182 7.43 -13.98 -1.57
N ASP A 183 8.10 -14.29 -2.68
CA ASP A 183 9.06 -15.39 -2.75
C ASP A 183 10.40 -14.98 -2.10
N ASN A 184 10.79 -13.72 -2.26
CA ASN A 184 12.04 -13.19 -1.69
C ASN A 184 11.85 -12.39 -0.38
N ASN A 185 10.61 -12.24 0.10
CA ASN A 185 10.25 -11.49 1.30
C ASN A 185 10.69 -10.02 1.22
N ILE A 186 10.33 -9.33 0.12
CA ILE A 186 10.71 -7.92 -0.15
C ILE A 186 9.48 -7.08 -0.51
N GLU A 187 9.36 -5.90 0.08
CA GLU A 187 8.46 -4.83 -0.32
C GLU A 187 9.29 -3.72 -0.97
N LEU A 188 8.86 -3.25 -2.15
CA LEU A 188 9.37 -2.03 -2.77
C LEU A 188 8.24 -0.99 -2.78
N ARG A 189 8.49 0.15 -2.14
CA ARG A 189 7.53 1.24 -2.02
C ARG A 189 8.10 2.51 -2.63
N PHE A 190 7.24 3.25 -3.33
CA PHE A 190 7.53 4.57 -3.89
C PHE A 190 6.55 5.59 -3.29
N GLY A 191 7.06 6.68 -2.74
CA GLY A 191 6.26 7.80 -2.24
C GLY A 191 6.28 8.95 -3.24
N PHE A 192 5.11 9.50 -3.56
CA PHE A 192 4.95 10.51 -4.61
C PHE A 192 4.39 11.84 -4.08
N TRP A 193 4.89 12.92 -4.67
CA TRP A 193 4.31 14.26 -4.58
C TRP A 193 4.24 14.87 -5.98
N ASN A 194 3.11 15.45 -6.39
CA ASN A 194 2.93 16.02 -7.73
C ASN A 194 3.36 15.07 -8.89
N ASP A 195 3.03 13.78 -8.82
CA ASP A 195 3.46 12.76 -9.80
C ASP A 195 4.99 12.63 -9.93
N LYS A 196 5.71 12.81 -8.82
CA LYS A 196 7.16 12.66 -8.76
C LYS A 196 7.55 11.78 -7.59
N VAL A 197 8.43 10.81 -7.84
CA VAL A 197 9.04 10.00 -6.78
C VAL A 197 9.87 10.91 -5.88
N GLU A 198 9.49 10.97 -4.61
CA GLU A 198 10.19 11.74 -3.58
C GLU A 198 10.94 10.83 -2.61
N MET A 199 10.51 9.57 -2.48
CA MET A 199 11.10 8.60 -1.56
C MET A 199 10.94 7.18 -2.09
N ILE A 200 11.95 6.36 -1.84
CA ILE A 200 11.94 4.93 -2.16
C ILE A 200 12.32 4.13 -0.92
N TRP A 201 11.59 3.05 -0.67
CA TRP A 201 11.88 2.10 0.40
C TRP A 201 11.96 0.68 -0.14
N LEU A 202 12.97 -0.04 0.31
CA LEU A 202 13.06 -1.49 0.21
C LEU A 202 12.96 -2.06 1.62
N THR A 203 11.92 -2.83 1.91
CA THR A 203 11.66 -3.36 3.26
C THR A 203 11.48 -4.86 3.20
N SER A 204 11.87 -5.56 4.25
CA SER A 204 11.53 -6.98 4.39
C SER A 204 10.04 -7.12 4.66
N LEU A 205 9.31 -7.98 3.94
CA LEU A 205 7.85 -8.05 4.07
C LEU A 205 7.39 -8.41 5.49
N ASP A 206 8.13 -9.26 6.22
CA ASP A 206 7.87 -9.60 7.62
C ASP A 206 8.03 -8.41 8.60
N LYS A 207 8.58 -7.29 8.13
CA LYS A 207 8.79 -6.05 8.89
C LYS A 207 8.10 -4.83 8.27
N ALA A 208 7.44 -5.00 7.13
CA ALA A 208 6.76 -3.90 6.44
C ALA A 208 5.59 -3.39 7.30
N PRO A 209 5.41 -2.06 7.43
CA PRO A 209 4.25 -1.51 8.10
C PRO A 209 3.02 -1.79 7.22
N ILE A 210 2.15 -2.68 7.71
CA ILE A 210 0.80 -2.92 7.17
C ILE A 210 -0.12 -1.79 7.60
#